data_AF-A0A2H0TAK3-F1
#
_entry.id   AF-A0A2H0TAK3-F1
#
_cell.length_a   1.000
_cell.length_b   1.000
_cell.length_c   1.000
_cell.angle_alpha   90.00
_cell.angle_beta   90.00
_cell.angle_gamma   90.00
#
_symmetry.space_group_name_H-M   'P 1'
#
loop_
_entity.id
_entity.type
_entity.pdbx_description
1 polymer ?
#
loop_
_entity_poly.entity_id
_entity_poly.type
_entity_poly.pdbx_seq_one_letter_code
_entity_poly.pdbx_strand_id
1 'polypeptide(L)'
;MQKVEFAYLNPSGIHNAGRKLLPGNFWFLTSQLKEGEKLIGLYDRGVFQNAPWLHSVEEFLGFEGHVENGLLLSLGYFAVPQAEFEKLVVL
;
A
#
# COMPACT_ATOMS: atom_id res chain seq x y z
N MET A 1 1.22 -6.87 -23.31
CA MET A 1 0.99 -7.25 -21.91
C MET A 1 2.23 -6.88 -21.13
N GLN A 2 2.20 -5.77 -20.39
CA GLN A 2 3.24 -5.48 -19.40
C GLN A 2 3.08 -6.50 -18.28
N LYS A 3 4.16 -7.22 -17.95
CA LYS A 3 4.23 -8.02 -16.72
C LYS A 3 3.91 -7.08 -15.56
N VAL A 4 2.86 -7.36 -14.82
CA VAL A 4 2.69 -6.82 -13.47
C VAL A 4 3.72 -7.57 -12.64
N GLU A 5 4.95 -7.05 -12.59
CA GLU A 5 5.93 -7.53 -11.63
C GLU A 5 5.38 -7.14 -10.26
N PHE A 6 5.00 -8.14 -9.46
CA PHE A 6 4.60 -7.94 -8.07
C PHE A 6 5.79 -7.31 -7.33
N ALA A 7 5.81 -5.99 -7.26
CA ALA A 7 6.83 -5.26 -6.54
C ALA A 7 6.60 -5.47 -5.04
N TYR A 8 7.49 -6.23 -4.39
CA TYR A 8 7.50 -6.33 -2.95
C TYR A 8 8.13 -5.06 -2.39
N LEU A 9 7.34 -4.25 -1.67
CA LEU A 9 7.86 -3.05 -1.02
C LEU A 9 8.39 -3.40 0.37
N ASN A 10 9.51 -2.79 0.75
CA ASN A 10 10.03 -2.87 2.11
C ASN A 10 9.09 -2.10 3.08
N PRO A 11 8.33 -2.79 3.95
CA PRO A 11 7.32 -2.18 4.81
C PRO A 11 7.94 -1.20 5.83
N SER A 12 9.15 -1.47 6.31
CA SER A 12 9.86 -0.60 7.26
C SER A 12 10.17 0.78 6.69
N GLY A 13 10.37 0.88 5.37
CA GLY A 13 10.67 2.14 4.71
C GLY A 13 9.46 3.05 4.55
N ILE A 14 8.23 2.52 4.63
CA ILE A 14 7.00 3.27 4.35
C ILE A 14 6.72 4.35 5.36
N HIS A 15 6.98 4.10 6.64
CA HIS A 15 6.74 5.09 7.68
C HIS A 15 7.61 6.35 7.52
N ASN A 16 8.76 6.23 6.84
CA ASN A 16 9.68 7.34 6.59
C ASN A 16 9.48 7.97 5.21
N ALA A 17 9.13 7.16 4.21
CA ALA A 17 8.94 7.58 2.82
C ALA A 17 7.53 8.08 2.52
N GLY A 18 6.54 7.62 3.28
CA GLY A 18 5.12 7.81 3.00
C GLY A 18 4.42 8.71 4.02
N ARG A 19 3.43 9.46 3.53
CA ARG A 19 2.49 10.18 4.38
C ARG A 19 1.28 9.30 4.67
N LYS A 20 0.97 9.11 5.95
CA LYS A 20 -0.22 8.35 6.38
C LYS A 20 -1.49 9.04 5.88
N LEU A 21 -2.41 8.27 5.31
CA LEU A 21 -3.71 8.71 4.83
C LEU A 21 -4.81 8.44 5.86
N LEU A 22 -5.89 9.21 5.76
CA LEU A 22 -7.11 8.91 6.52
C LEU A 22 -7.80 7.70 5.89
N PRO A 23 -8.23 6.72 6.71
CA PRO A 23 -8.90 5.52 6.21
C PRO A 23 -10.23 5.86 5.54
N GLY A 24 -10.61 5.05 4.57
CA GLY A 24 -11.87 5.16 3.84
C GLY A 24 -11.86 4.25 2.62
N ASN A 25 -12.85 4.41 1.74
CA ASN A 25 -12.88 3.65 0.50
C ASN A 25 -11.76 4.08 -0.48
N PHE A 26 -11.53 3.28 -1.52
CA PHE A 26 -10.52 3.55 -2.54
C PHE A 26 -10.59 4.96 -3.14
N TRP A 27 -11.78 5.43 -3.47
CA TRP A 27 -11.98 6.77 -4.06
C TRP A 27 -11.61 7.88 -3.07
N PHE A 28 -11.94 7.72 -1.81
CA PHE A 28 -11.55 8.66 -0.75
C PHE A 28 -10.03 8.66 -0.54
N LEU A 29 -9.39 7.49 -0.54
CA LEU A 29 -7.93 7.37 -0.40
C LEU A 29 -7.19 8.01 -1.58
N THR A 30 -7.60 7.70 -2.80
CA THR A 30 -7.00 8.27 -4.02
C THR A 30 -7.21 9.78 -4.12
N SER A 31 -8.32 10.32 -3.60
CA SER A 31 -8.56 11.76 -3.56
C SER A 31 -7.58 12.54 -2.66
N GLN A 32 -6.93 11.85 -1.71
CA GLN A 32 -5.92 12.43 -0.82
C GLN A 32 -4.50 12.44 -1.42
N LEU A 33 -4.31 11.86 -2.61
CA LEU A 33 -3.01 11.78 -3.28
C LEU A 33 -2.67 13.11 -3.96
N LYS A 34 -1.41 13.49 -3.88
CA LYS A 34 -0.81 14.54 -4.70
C LYS A 34 -0.31 13.95 -6.01
N GLU A 35 -0.06 14.82 -6.99
CA GLU A 35 0.55 14.43 -8.25
C GLU A 35 1.87 13.68 -8.01
N GLY A 36 2.01 12.51 -8.62
CA GLY A 36 3.18 11.63 -8.48
C GLY A 36 3.21 10.76 -7.22
N GLU A 37 2.19 10.81 -6.35
CA GLU A 37 2.07 9.87 -5.22
C GLU A 37 1.38 8.55 -5.63
N LYS A 38 1.76 7.46 -4.97
CA LYS A 38 1.17 6.12 -5.09
C LYS A 38 0.46 5.74 -3.79
N LEU A 39 -0.70 5.10 -3.91
CA LEU A 39 -1.45 4.56 -2.78
C LEU A 39 -0.87 3.21 -2.36
N ILE A 40 -0.27 3.14 -1.18
CA ILE A 40 0.31 1.93 -0.64
C ILE A 40 -0.51 1.46 0.56
N GLY A 41 -0.95 0.21 0.53
CA GLY A 41 -1.46 -0.47 1.71
C GLY A 41 -0.30 -1.01 2.52
N LEU A 42 -0.33 -0.90 3.84
CA LEU A 42 0.62 -1.50 4.77
C LEU A 42 -0.18 -2.37 5.74
N TYR A 43 0.23 -3.63 5.88
CA TYR A 43 -0.34 -4.53 6.87
C TYR A 43 0.71 -5.32 7.62
N ASP A 44 0.29 -5.79 8.78
CA ASP A 44 1.07 -6.64 9.68
C ASP A 44 0.26 -7.90 10.03
N ARG A 45 0.88 -9.08 9.94
CA ARG A 45 0.33 -10.38 10.39
C ARG A 45 1.21 -11.06 11.46
N GLY A 46 1.87 -10.26 12.30
CA GLY A 46 2.81 -10.66 13.35
C GLY A 46 4.25 -10.53 12.90
N VAL A 47 4.86 -11.65 12.49
CA VAL A 47 6.28 -11.69 12.07
C VAL A 47 6.49 -11.27 10.61
N PHE A 48 5.41 -10.95 9.90
CA PHE A 48 5.45 -10.54 8.50
C PHE A 48 4.68 -9.25 8.33
N GLN A 49 5.35 -8.28 7.73
CA GLN A 49 4.74 -7.05 7.24
C GLN A 49 4.81 -7.04 5.73
N ASN A 50 3.81 -6.45 5.09
CA ASN A 50 3.72 -6.37 3.64
C ASN A 50 3.11 -5.05 3.23
N ALA A 51 3.50 -4.61 2.05
CA ALA A 51 3.20 -3.28 1.59
C ALA A 51 2.86 -3.23 0.09
N PRO A 52 1.69 -3.71 -0.33
CA PRO A 52 1.31 -3.68 -1.74
C PRO A 52 0.99 -2.27 -2.23
N TRP A 53 1.36 -1.99 -3.47
CA TRP A 53 0.80 -0.89 -4.23
C TRP A 53 -0.65 -1.22 -4.59
N LEU A 54 -1.58 -0.34 -4.24
CA LEU A 54 -3.01 -0.48 -4.54
C LEU A 54 -3.37 0.45 -5.70
N HIS A 55 -3.14 -0.03 -6.93
CA HIS A 55 -3.31 0.78 -8.14
C HIS A 55 -4.71 0.67 -8.76
N SER A 56 -5.54 -0.20 -8.22
CA SER A 56 -6.92 -0.41 -8.67
C SER A 56 -7.87 -0.68 -7.52
N VAL A 57 -9.17 -0.49 -7.78
CA VAL A 57 -10.23 -0.86 -6.84
C VAL A 57 -10.18 -2.35 -6.52
N GLU A 58 -9.87 -3.20 -7.49
CA GLU A 58 -9.78 -4.67 -7.32
C GLU A 58 -8.68 -5.06 -6.32
N GLU A 59 -7.47 -4.51 -6.47
CA GLU A 59 -6.38 -4.74 -5.53
C GLU A 59 -6.69 -4.21 -4.13
N PHE A 60 -7.34 -3.04 -4.04
CA PHE A 60 -7.80 -2.51 -2.76
C PHE A 60 -8.81 -3.44 -2.08
N LEU A 61 -9.80 -3.96 -2.82
CA LEU A 61 -10.79 -4.88 -2.26
C LEU A 61 -10.15 -6.23 -1.88
N GLY A 62 -9.23 -6.75 -2.68
CA GLY A 62 -8.46 -7.94 -2.34
C GLY A 62 -7.63 -7.73 -1.06
N PHE A 63 -7.03 -6.56 -0.91
CA PHE A 63 -6.29 -6.15 0.28
C PHE A 63 -7.17 -6.05 1.52
N GLU A 64 -8.29 -5.33 1.45
CA GLU A 64 -9.28 -5.23 2.53
C GLU A 64 -9.87 -6.59 2.91
N GLY A 65 -10.10 -7.46 1.94
CA GLY A 65 -10.59 -8.82 2.17
C GLY A 65 -9.67 -9.66 3.05
N HIS A 66 -8.36 -9.37 3.09
CA HIS A 66 -7.45 -10.02 4.04
C HIS A 66 -7.69 -9.58 5.49
N VAL A 67 -8.13 -8.34 5.71
CA VAL A 67 -8.50 -7.81 7.03
C VAL A 67 -9.75 -8.49 7.54
N GLU A 68 -10.77 -8.59 6.69
CA GLU A 68 -12.08 -9.15 7.04
C GLU A 68 -12.02 -10.62 7.48
N ASN A 69 -11.01 -11.36 7.00
CA ASN A 69 -10.75 -12.75 7.40
C ASN A 69 -9.97 -12.88 8.73
N GLY A 70 -9.70 -11.79 9.44
CA GLY A 70 -9.02 -11.79 10.74
C GLY A 70 -7.52 -12.18 10.66
N LEU A 71 -6.92 -12.10 9.47
CA LEU A 71 -5.53 -12.50 9.23
C LEU A 71 -4.52 -11.40 9.57
N LEU A 72 -5.00 -10.17 9.82
CA LEU A 72 -4.18 -8.97 9.94
C LEU A 72 -4.33 -8.34 11.34
N LEU A 73 -3.20 -7.98 11.93
CA LEU A 73 -3.11 -7.29 13.22
C LEU A 73 -3.28 -5.78 13.09
N SER A 74 -2.89 -5.22 11.95
CA SER A 74 -3.05 -3.81 11.66
C SER A 74 -3.12 -3.54 10.16
N LEU A 75 -3.76 -2.42 9.83
CA LEU A 75 -3.87 -1.91 8.48
C LEU A 75 -3.58 -0.40 8.48
N GLY A 76 -2.84 0.06 7.48
CA GLY A 76 -2.65 1.49 7.22
C GLY A 76 -2.54 1.76 5.73
N TYR A 77 -2.88 2.98 5.34
CA TYR A 77 -2.70 3.46 3.97
C TYR A 77 -1.75 4.64 3.95
N PHE A 78 -0.91 4.68 2.95
CA PHE A 78 0.13 5.68 2.80
C PHE A 78 0.14 6.21 1.37
N ALA A 79 0.36 7.51 1.24
CA ALA A 79 0.75 8.13 -0.01
C ALA A 79 2.28 8.17 -0.07
N VAL A 80 2.86 7.51 -1.06
CA VAL A 80 4.33 7.42 -1.24
C VAL A 80 4.70 8.10 -2.57
N PRO A 81 5.59 9.11 -2.58
CA PRO A 81 6.08 9.69 -3.82
C PRO A 81 6.73 8.64 -4.73
N GLN A 82 6.54 8.74 -6.05
CA GLN A 82 7.09 7.80 -7.04
C GLN A 82 8.61 7.55 -6.86
N ALA A 83 9.38 8.60 -6.62
CA ALA A 83 10.84 8.49 -6.45
C ALA A 83 11.24 7.72 -5.17
N GLU A 84 10.41 7.78 -4.12
CA GLU A 84 10.63 6.96 -2.91
C GLU A 84 10.11 5.54 -3.10
N PHE A 85 8.97 5.39 -3.79
CA PHE A 85 8.40 4.10 -4.14
C PHE A 85 9.43 3.22 -4.86
N GLU A 86 10.12 3.77 -5.88
CA GLU A 86 11.16 3.07 -6.64
C GLU A 86 12.33 2.57 -5.78
N LYS A 87 12.66 3.26 -4.68
CA LYS A 87 13.69 2.83 -3.73
C LYS A 87 13.23 1.71 -2.81
N LEU A 88 11.92 1.60 -2.60
CA LEU A 88 11.31 0.59 -1.73
C LEU A 88 11.04 -0.73 -2.44
N VAL A 89 10.99 -0.74 -3.78
CA VAL A 89 10.83 -1.95 -4.58
C VAL A 89 12.05 -2.84 -4.38
N VAL A 90 11.82 -4.02 -3.81
CA VAL A 90 12.82 -5.09 -3.71
C VAL A 90 12.57 -6.06 -4.86
N LEU A 91 13.54 -6.19 -5.77
CA LEU A 91 13.55 -7.15 -6.88
C LEU A 91 13.97 -8.55 -6.42
#